data_AF-A0A534I7L0-F1
#
_entry.id   AF-A0A534I7L0-F1
#
_cell.length_a   1.000
_cell.length_b   1.000
_cell.length_c   1.000
_cell.angle_alpha   90.00
_cell.angle_beta   90.00
_cell.angle_gamma   90.00
#
_symmetry.space_group_name_H-M   'P 1'
#
loop_
_entity.id
_entity.type
_entity.pdbx_description
1 polymer ?
#
loop_
_entity_poly.entity_id
_entity_poly.type
_entity_poly.pdbx_seq_one_letter_code
_entity_poly.pdbx_strand_id
1 'polypeptide(L)' 'MLESEFGAAFVRIHRNALVAVKYLERIERTADGQYFVHLRGCEAPLQVSRRMAGELKERFRI' A
#
# COMPACT_ATOMS: atom_id res chain seq x y z
N MET A 1 21.49 -11.09 -1.73
CA MET A 1 20.70 -11.72 -2.80
C MET A 1 19.60 -10.75 -3.19
N LEU A 2 19.46 -10.45 -4.49
CA LEU A 2 18.65 -9.35 -5.03
C LEU A 2 17.15 -9.46 -4.69
N GLU A 3 16.67 -10.65 -4.35
CA GLU A 3 15.28 -10.88 -3.90
C GLU A 3 14.99 -10.26 -2.52
N SER A 4 16.01 -10.15 -1.64
CA SER A 4 15.90 -9.46 -0.35
C SER A 4 15.98 -7.93 -0.47
N GLU A 5 16.41 -7.39 -1.62
CA GLU A 5 16.56 -5.95 -1.83
C GLU A 5 15.35 -5.31 -2.53
N PHE A 6 14.49 -6.09 -3.20
CA PHE A 6 13.35 -5.54 -3.97
C PHE A 6 11.96 -6.00 -3.52
N GLY A 7 11.82 -7.03 -2.67
CA GLY A 7 10.53 -7.40 -2.08
C GLY A 7 9.93 -6.29 -1.18
N ALA A 8 10.80 -5.51 -0.53
CA ALA A 8 10.41 -4.32 0.23
C ALA A 8 9.98 -3.14 -0.64
N ALA A 9 10.24 -3.16 -1.95
CA ALA A 9 10.03 -2.01 -2.83
C ALA A 9 8.59 -1.87 -3.33
N PHE A 10 7.79 -2.94 -3.36
CA PHE A 10 6.39 -2.90 -3.81
C PHE A 10 5.45 -3.56 -2.82
N VAL A 11 4.28 -2.95 -2.59
CA VAL A 11 3.18 -3.50 -1.79
C VAL A 11 1.93 -3.71 -2.63
N ARG A 12 1.24 -4.83 -2.40
CA ARG A 12 -0.01 -5.14 -3.09
C ARG A 12 -1.18 -4.49 -2.37
N ILE A 13 -1.96 -3.68 -3.09
CA ILE A 13 -3.14 -3.00 -2.54
C ILE A 13 -4.45 -3.59 -3.09
N HIS A 14 -4.38 -4.25 -4.25
CA HIS A 14 -5.48 -4.94 -4.88
C HIS A 14 -4.97 -6.20 -5.58
N ARG A 15 -5.84 -7.18 -5.86
CA ARG A 15 -5.46 -8.43 -6.55
C ARG A 15 -4.65 -8.20 -7.84
N ASN A 16 -4.94 -7.09 -8.52
CA ASN A 16 -4.30 -6.67 -9.77
C ASN A 16 -3.57 -5.32 -9.66
N ALA A 17 -3.21 -4.87 -8.45
CA ALA A 17 -2.49 -3.60 -8.28
C ALA A 17 -1.37 -3.69 -7.24
N LEU A 18 -0.18 -3.31 -7.67
CA LEU A 18 1.03 -3.16 -6.87
C LEU A 18 1.43 -1.69 -6.90
N VAL A 19 1.85 -1.15 -5.76
CA VAL A 19 2.39 0.22 -5.66
C VAL A 19 3.81 0.17 -5.16
N ALA A 20 4.67 1.03 -5.70
CA ALA A 20 6.05 1.13 -5.23
C ALA A 20 6.08 1.91 -3.91
N VAL A 21 6.64 1.31 -2.86
CA VAL A 21 6.79 1.90 -1.53
C VAL A 21 7.59 3.20 -1.57
N LYS A 22 8.57 3.32 -2.50
CA LYS A 22 9.34 4.56 -2.69
C LYS A 22 8.49 5.78 -3.07
N TYR A 23 7.29 5.58 -3.61
CA TYR A 23 6.35 6.65 -3.95
C TYR A 23 5.20 6.76 -2.94
N LEU A 24 5.14 5.90 -1.93
CA LEU A 24 4.09 5.94 -0.92
C LEU A 24 4.32 7.14 0.01
N GLU A 25 3.38 8.07 0.04
CA GLU A 25 3.45 9.28 0.87
C GLU A 25 2.68 9.13 2.18
N ARG A 26 1.50 8.51 2.11
CA ARG A 26 0.62 8.33 3.27
C ARG A 26 -0.23 7.07 3.10
N ILE A 27 -0.49 6.40 4.20
CA ILE A 27 -1.59 5.44 4.33
C ILE A 27 -2.66 6.11 5.18
N GLU A 28 -3.86 6.22 4.64
CA GLU A 28 -5.01 6.78 5.33
C GLU A 28 -6.00 5.67 5.67
N ARG A 29 -6.60 5.76 6.86
CA ARG A 29 -7.73 4.92 7.26
C ARG A 29 -8.94 5.83 7.48
N THR A 30 -10.00 5.58 6.73
CA THR A 30 -11.28 6.28 6.89
C THR A 30 -12.04 5.79 8.12
N ALA A 31 -13.06 6.55 8.54
CA ALA A 31 -13.93 6.20 9.67
C ALA A 31 -14.59 4.82 9.51
N ASP A 32 -14.93 4.45 8.27
CA ASP A 32 -15.52 3.14 7.92
C ASP A 32 -14.51 1.98 7.92
N GLY A 33 -13.25 2.26 8.24
CA GLY A 33 -12.17 1.27 8.29
C GLY A 33 -11.58 0.90 6.93
N GLN A 34 -11.94 1.62 5.86
CA GLN A 34 -11.35 1.47 4.54
C GLN A 34 -9.99 2.16 4.48
N TYR A 35 -8.98 1.45 3.96
CA TYR A 35 -7.63 1.97 3.77
C TYR A 35 -7.44 2.57 2.37
N PHE A 36 -6.67 3.64 2.29
CA PHE A 36 -6.23 4.31 1.08
C PHE A 36 -4.74 4.55 1.12
N VAL A 37 -4.08 4.48 -0.04
CA VAL A 37 -2.68 4.87 -0.20
C VAL A 37 -2.57 6.12 -1.06
N HIS A 38 -1.80 7.09 -0.61
CA HIS A 38 -1.45 8.29 -1.37
C HIS A 38 -0.07 8.10 -1.96
N LEU A 39 0.05 8.34 -3.26
CA LEU A 39 1.31 8.20 -3.98
C LEU A 39 1.80 9.56 -4.47
N ARG A 40 3.10 9.80 -4.38
CA ARG A 40 3.74 10.99 -4.94
C ARG A 40 3.47 11.07 -6.44
N GLY A 41 2.96 12.22 -6.88
CA GLY A 41 2.63 12.45 -8.29
C GLY A 41 1.32 11.81 -8.74
N CYS A 42 0.51 11.26 -7.83
CA CYS A 42 -0.85 10.83 -8.10
C CYS A 42 -1.83 11.70 -7.32
N GLU A 43 -2.74 12.38 -8.03
CA GLU A 43 -3.70 13.29 -7.39
C GLU A 43 -4.76 12.54 -6.57
N ALA A 44 -5.17 11.36 -7.03
CA ALA A 44 -6.20 10.57 -6.37
C ALA A 44 -5.59 9.46 -5.49
N PRO A 45 -6.09 9.27 -4.26
CA PRO A 45 -5.70 8.14 -3.44
C PRO A 45 -6.20 6.82 -4.04
N LEU A 46 -5.43 5.75 -3.85
CA LEU A 46 -5.79 4.41 -4.32
C LEU A 46 -6.37 3.59 -3.17
N GLN A 47 -7.57 3.06 -3.38
CA GLN A 47 -8.23 2.21 -2.40
C GLN A 47 -7.51 0.87 -2.23
N VAL A 48 -7.31 0.47 -0.98
CA VAL A 48 -6.76 -0.84 -0.62
C VAL A 48 -7.90 -1.83 -0.43
N SER A 49 -7.94 -2.91 -1.20
CA SER A 49 -8.96 -3.93 -1.01
C SER A 49 -8.92 -4.55 0.39
N ARG A 50 -10.09 -4.84 0.97
CA ARG A 50 -10.23 -5.46 2.31
C ARG A 50 -9.35 -6.70 2.52
N ARG A 51 -9.20 -7.53 1.48
CA ARG A 51 -8.34 -8.74 1.51
C ARG A 51 -6.85 -8.42 1.65
N MET A 52 -6.40 -7.28 1.11
CA MET A 52 -4.99 -6.85 1.15
C MET A 52 -4.71 -5.92 2.34
N ALA A 53 -5.75 -5.40 3.01
CA ALA A 53 -5.58 -4.56 4.19
C ALA A 53 -4.84 -5.28 5.33
N GLY A 54 -4.99 -6.60 5.48
CA GLY A 54 -4.24 -7.38 6.47
C GLY A 54 -2.73 -7.36 6.22
N GLU A 55 -2.33 -7.62 4.97
CA GLU A 55 -0.93 -7.56 4.54
C GLU A 55 -0.36 -6.14 4.69
N LEU A 56 -1.14 -5.11 4.34
CA LEU A 56 -0.74 -3.72 4.49
C LEU A 56 -0.45 -3.37 5.95
N LYS A 57 -1.34 -3.76 6.87
CA LYS A 57 -1.16 -3.53 8.32
C LYS A 57 0.08 -4.22 8.86
N GLU A 58 0.30 -5.48 8.51
CA GLU A 58 1.48 -6.23 8.97
C GLU A 58 2.78 -5.59 8.45
N ARG A 59 2.77 -5.19 7.18
CA ARG A 59 3.95 -4.58 6.53
C ARG A 59 4.32 -3.22 7.12
N PHE A 60 3.34 -2.38 7.42
CA PHE A 60 3.57 -1.01 7.87
C PHE A 60 3.36 -0.80 9.38
N ARG A 61 2.96 -1.86 10.10
CA ARG A 61 2.67 -1.87 11.54
C ARG A 61 1.66 -0.79 11.95
N ILE A 62 0.54 -0.74 11.23
CA ILE A 62 -0.59 0.19 11.42
C ILE A 62 -1.89 -0.53 11.77
#